data_AF-W6L782-F1
#
_entry.id   AF-W6L782-F1
#
_cell.length_a   1.000
_cell.length_b   1.000
_cell.length_c   1.000
_cell.angle_alpha   90.00
_cell.angle_beta   90.00
_cell.angle_gamma   90.00
#
_symmetry.space_group_name_H-M   'P 1'
#
loop_
_entity.id
_entity.type
_entity.pdbx_description
1 polymer ?
#
loop_
_entity_poly.entity_id
_entity_poly.type
_entity_poly.pdbx_seq_one_letter_code
_entity_poly.pdbx_strand_id
1 'polypeptide(L)'
;MRFMGTKKSAKEDEDNWNISRQNDFYNAFTANCYSVYYYQLREEGFVGSLERIPEFFVAPNFNASAVGREDKKKPNTHTIDTEMAASQLW
;
A
#
# COMPACT_ATOMS: atom_id res chain seq x y z
N MET A 1 -0.76 6.46 -1.59
CA MET A 1 -1.92 7.08 -0.90
C MET A 1 -3.09 6.14 -0.58
N ARG A 2 -3.47 5.13 -1.38
CA ARG A 2 -4.69 4.32 -1.08
C ARG A 2 -4.66 3.60 0.27
N PHE A 3 -3.47 3.25 0.77
CA PHE A 3 -3.29 2.64 2.09
C PHE A 3 -3.39 3.63 3.27
N MET A 4 -3.69 4.91 3.03
CA MET A 4 -3.69 5.98 4.04
C MET A 4 -5.10 6.27 4.56
N GLY A 5 -5.80 5.20 4.91
CA GLY A 5 -7.16 5.24 5.44
C GLY A 5 -8.27 5.27 4.39
N THR A 6 -9.40 4.70 4.81
CA THR A 6 -10.65 4.57 4.06
C THR A 6 -11.81 5.11 4.90
N LYS A 7 -13.03 5.17 4.33
CA LYS A 7 -14.20 5.60 5.09
C LYS A 7 -14.49 4.70 6.31
N LYS A 8 -14.23 3.39 6.21
CA LYS A 8 -14.40 2.43 7.31
C LYS A 8 -13.22 2.40 8.28
N SER A 9 -12.01 2.68 7.81
CA SER A 9 -10.79 2.75 8.61
C SER A 9 -10.16 4.11 8.44
N ALA A 10 -10.71 5.10 9.14
CA ALA A 10 -10.43 6.52 8.92
C ALA A 10 -9.02 6.93 9.37
N LYS A 11 -8.39 6.15 10.25
CA LYS A 11 -7.04 6.43 10.74
C LYS A 11 -6.01 5.83 9.78
N GLU A 12 -5.06 6.65 9.35
CA GLU A 12 -4.14 6.35 8.24
C GLU A 12 -3.34 5.04 8.41
N ASP A 13 -2.97 4.69 9.64
CA ASP A 13 -2.18 3.49 9.93
C ASP A 13 -3.03 2.29 10.41
N GLU A 14 -4.35 2.43 10.46
CA GLU A 14 -5.24 1.42 11.05
C GLU A 14 -5.24 0.12 10.26
N ASP A 15 -5.27 0.20 8.93
CA ASP A 15 -5.18 -0.99 8.08
C ASP A 15 -3.80 -1.65 8.17
N ASN A 16 -2.73 -0.86 8.19
CA ASN A 16 -1.38 -1.37 8.37
C ASN A 16 -1.21 -2.06 9.73
N TRP A 17 -1.76 -1.46 10.79
CA TRP A 17 -1.78 -2.03 12.14
C TRP A 17 -2.57 -3.34 12.19
N ASN A 18 -3.74 -3.39 11.56
CA ASN A 18 -4.59 -4.58 11.56
C ASN A 18 -3.95 -5.75 10.80
N ILE A 19 -3.34 -5.49 9.65
CA ILE A 19 -2.67 -6.52 8.83
C ILE A 19 -1.37 -6.99 9.53
N SER A 20 -0.52 -6.06 9.99
CA SER A 20 0.74 -6.42 10.65
C SER A 20 0.55 -7.20 11.96
N ARG A 21 -0.52 -6.94 12.72
CA ARG A 21 -0.80 -7.64 13.98
C ARG A 21 -1.14 -9.11 13.78
N GLN A 22 -1.60 -9.49 12.60
CA GLN A 22 -1.94 -10.88 12.24
C GLN A 22 -0.77 -11.60 11.56
N ASN A 23 0.40 -10.94 11.51
CA ASN A 23 1.59 -11.42 10.79
C ASN A 23 1.30 -11.65 9.29
N ASP A 24 0.36 -10.88 8.76
CA ASP A 24 -0.02 -10.85 7.36
C ASP A 24 0.84 -9.83 6.61
N PHE A 25 0.97 -10.02 5.30
CA PHE A 25 1.80 -9.19 4.45
C PHE A 25 1.03 -8.65 3.26
N TYR A 26 1.33 -7.42 2.84
CA TYR A 26 0.72 -6.83 1.65
C TYR A 26 1.71 -5.92 0.94
N ASN A 27 1.51 -5.79 -0.37
CA ASN A 27 2.26 -4.83 -1.17
C ASN A 27 1.47 -4.47 -2.44
N ALA A 28 1.95 -3.46 -3.14
CA ALA A 28 1.43 -3.06 -4.43
C ALA A 28 2.55 -2.61 -5.35
N PHE A 29 2.39 -2.84 -6.64
CA PHE A 29 3.25 -2.28 -7.66
C PHE A 29 2.40 -1.68 -8.78
N THR A 30 2.93 -0.65 -9.43
CA THR A 30 2.29 -0.01 -10.58
C THR A 30 3.23 -0.09 -11.77
N ALA A 31 2.77 -0.75 -12.82
CA ALA A 31 3.39 -0.74 -14.14
C ALA A 31 2.67 0.28 -15.04
N ASN A 32 3.13 0.42 -16.28
CA ASN A 32 2.62 1.44 -17.21
C ASN A 32 1.10 1.39 -17.42
N CYS A 33 0.50 0.19 -17.44
CA CYS A 33 -0.91 0.01 -17.80
C CYS A 33 -1.76 -0.61 -16.70
N TYR A 34 -1.16 -0.94 -15.55
CA TYR A 34 -1.86 -1.64 -14.48
C TYR A 34 -1.22 -1.41 -13.11
N SER A 35 -2.07 -1.37 -12.09
CA SER A 35 -1.66 -1.39 -10.69
C SER A 35 -2.13 -2.70 -10.07
N VAL A 36 -1.21 -3.45 -9.48
CA VAL A 36 -1.51 -4.71 -8.79
C VAL A 36 -1.39 -4.49 -7.29
N TYR A 37 -2.39 -4.98 -6.56
CA TYR A 37 -2.42 -5.02 -5.11
C TYR A 37 -2.52 -6.48 -4.70
N TYR A 38 -1.64 -6.94 -3.82
CA TYR A 38 -1.64 -8.33 -3.38
C TYR A 38 -1.43 -8.43 -1.88
N TYR A 39 -2.04 -9.47 -1.31
CA TYR A 39 -2.11 -9.71 0.13
C TYR A 39 -1.84 -11.18 0.38
N GLN A 40 -1.03 -11.46 1.41
CA GLN A 40 -0.82 -12.79 1.96
C GLN A 40 -1.39 -12.77 3.37
N LEU A 41 -2.48 -13.51 3.57
CA LEU A 41 -3.27 -13.51 4.79
C LEU A 41 -3.29 -14.91 5.41
N ARG A 42 -3.29 -14.99 6.73
CA ARG A 42 -3.61 -16.19 7.48
C ARG A 42 -5.11 -16.44 7.47
N GLU A 43 -5.50 -17.71 7.62
CA GLU A 43 -6.90 -18.13 7.66
C GLU A 43 -7.70 -17.38 8.73
N GLU A 44 -7.12 -17.24 9.93
CA GLU A 44 -7.69 -16.54 11.09
C GLU A 44 -8.01 -15.06 10.80
N GLY A 45 -7.23 -14.43 9.91
CA GLY A 45 -7.32 -13.02 9.55
C GLY A 45 -8.09 -12.75 8.26
N PHE A 46 -8.37 -13.79 7.49
CA PHE A 46 -8.86 -13.67 6.11
C PHE A 46 -10.18 -12.90 6.03
N VAL A 47 -11.16 -13.27 6.85
CA VAL A 47 -12.51 -12.65 6.82
C VAL A 47 -12.45 -11.17 7.18
N GLY A 48 -11.75 -10.83 8.28
CA GLY A 48 -11.64 -9.44 8.72
C GLY A 48 -10.85 -8.54 7.76
N SER A 49 -9.87 -9.11 7.05
CA SER A 49 -9.12 -8.42 6.01
C SER A 49 -9.95 -8.26 4.71
N LEU A 50 -10.77 -9.25 4.36
CA LEU A 50 -11.62 -9.20 3.16
C LEU A 50 -12.71 -8.11 3.24
N GLU A 51 -13.14 -7.71 4.43
CA GLU A 51 -14.06 -6.59 4.59
C GLU A 51 -13.41 -5.22 4.36
N ARG A 52 -12.08 -5.12 4.54
CA ARG A 52 -11.33 -3.87 4.48
C ARG A 52 -10.62 -3.65 3.14
N ILE A 53 -10.09 -4.71 2.53
CA ILE A 53 -9.39 -4.64 1.23
C ILE A 53 -10.24 -3.93 0.14
N PRO A 54 -11.55 -4.22 -0.02
CA PRO A 54 -12.38 -3.55 -1.01
C PRO A 54 -12.50 -2.03 -0.81
N GLU A 55 -12.43 -1.54 0.43
CA GLU A 55 -12.58 -0.12 0.74
C GLU A 55 -11.46 0.73 0.13
N PHE A 56 -10.27 0.17 -0.09
CA PHE A 56 -9.19 0.84 -0.81
C PHE A 56 -9.57 1.22 -2.25
N PHE A 57 -10.53 0.51 -2.84
CA PHE A 57 -11.00 0.72 -4.21
C PHE A 57 -12.32 1.48 -4.25
N VAL A 58 -13.16 1.35 -3.23
CA VAL A 58 -14.50 1.97 -3.18
C VAL A 58 -14.45 3.39 -2.61
N ALA A 59 -13.78 3.61 -1.47
CA ALA A 59 -13.81 4.88 -0.75
C ALA A 59 -12.49 5.20 0.00
N PRO A 60 -11.36 5.33 -0.73
CA PRO A 60 -10.12 5.85 -0.14
C PRO A 60 -10.24 7.33 0.24
N ASN A 61 -9.72 7.73 1.40
CA ASN A 61 -9.92 9.09 1.93
C ASN A 61 -9.03 10.16 1.28
N PHE A 62 -7.88 9.79 0.71
CA PHE A 62 -6.91 10.71 0.09
C PHE A 62 -6.61 11.96 0.94
N ASN A 63 -6.37 11.79 2.24
CA ASN A 63 -6.12 12.89 3.15
C ASN A 63 -4.94 13.77 2.66
N ALA A 64 -5.16 15.09 2.57
CA ALA A 64 -4.21 16.03 2.00
C ALA A 64 -2.87 16.09 2.76
N SER A 65 -2.87 15.88 4.07
CA SER A 65 -1.64 15.80 4.87
C SER A 65 -0.82 14.55 4.54
N ALA A 66 -1.49 13.42 4.26
CA ALA A 66 -0.85 12.17 3.83
C ALA A 66 -0.24 12.31 2.43
N VAL A 67 -0.94 12.99 1.52
CA VAL A 67 -0.48 13.26 0.15
C VAL A 67 0.88 13.98 0.16
N GLY A 68 0.99 15.07 0.93
CA GLY A 68 2.21 15.86 1.01
C GLY A 68 3.40 15.12 1.65
N ARG A 69 3.17 14.07 2.44
CA ARG A 69 4.24 13.22 2.99
C ARG A 69 4.70 12.16 2.00
N GLU A 70 3.78 11.53 1.26
CA GLU A 70 4.12 10.50 0.26
C GLU A 70 4.91 11.07 -0.91
N ASP A 71 4.59 12.29 -1.36
CA ASP A 71 5.37 12.92 -2.43
C ASP A 71 6.83 13.17 -2.03
N LYS A 72 7.10 13.34 -0.72
CA LYS A 72 8.47 13.42 -0.19
C LYS A 72 9.16 12.07 -0.02
N LYS A 73 8.41 10.95 -0.02
CA LYS A 73 8.92 9.58 0.17
C LYS A 73 9.27 8.87 -1.15
N LYS A 74 8.70 9.33 -2.27
CA LYS A 74 9.03 8.87 -3.64
C LYS A 74 10.49 9.00 -4.12
N PRO A 75 11.38 9.88 -3.61
CA PRO A 75 12.71 10.00 -4.20
C PRO A 75 13.59 8.76 -3.98
N ASN A 76 13.31 7.89 -3.00
CA ASN A 76 14.18 6.75 -2.73
C ASN A 76 13.96 5.59 -3.73
N THR A 77 12.73 5.22 -4.07
CA THR A 77 12.48 4.06 -4.95
C THR A 77 12.95 4.29 -6.38
N HIS A 78 12.67 5.45 -6.98
CA HIS A 78 13.14 5.76 -8.32
C HIS A 78 14.67 5.79 -8.41
N THR A 79 15.35 6.30 -7.38
CA THR A 79 16.82 6.39 -7.37
C THR A 79 17.43 4.99 -7.27
N ILE A 80 16.90 4.12 -6.42
CA ILE A 80 17.35 2.72 -6.27
C ILE A 80 17.09 1.93 -7.57
N ASP A 81 15.92 2.10 -8.20
CA ASP A 81 15.59 1.42 -9.46
C ASP A 81 16.50 1.85 -10.60
N THR A 82 16.89 3.13 -10.63
CA THR A 82 17.81 3.66 -11.65
C THR A 82 19.24 3.13 -11.45
N GLU A 83 19.70 3.00 -10.20
CA GLU A 83 20.99 2.38 -9.87
C GLU A 83 21.02 0.87 -10.16
N MET A 84 19.93 0.14 -9.88
CA MET A 84 19.82 -1.28 -10.18
C MET A 84 19.74 -1.56 -11.70
N ALA A 85 18.99 -0.75 -12.45
CA ALA A 85 18.92 -0.84 -13.90
C ALA A 85 20.28 -0.51 -14.55
N ALA A 86 21.02 0.47 -14.02
CA ALA A 86 22.36 0.80 -14.47
C ALA A 86 23.36 -0.35 -14.19
N SER A 87 23.23 -1.05 -13.06
CA SER A 87 24.13 -2.17 -12.70
C SER A 87 23.86 -3.46 -13.49
N GLN A 88 22.70 -3.62 -14.14
CA GLN A 88 22.38 -4.80 -14.96
C GLN A 88 22.77 -4.66 -16.43
N LEU A 89 23.24 -3.49 -16.85
CA LEU A 89 23.63 -3.17 -18.22
C LEU A 89 25.15 -3.17 -18.47
N TRP A 90 25.94 -3.61 -17.47
CA TRP A 90 27.39 -3.79 -17.57
C TRP A 90 27.81 -5.14 -17.01
#